data_AF-A0A961BF75-F1
#
_entry.id   AF-A0A961BF75-F1
#
_cell.length_a   1.000
_cell.length_b   1.000
_cell.length_c   1.000
_cell.angle_alpha   90.00
_cell.angle_beta   90.00
_cell.angle_gamma   90.00
#
_symmetry.space_group_name_H-M   'P 1'
#
loop_
_entity.id
_entity.type
_entity.pdbx_description
1 polymer ?
#
loop_
_entity_poly.entity_id
_entity_poly.type
_entity_poly.pdbx_seq_one_letter_code
_entity_poly.pdbx_strand_id
1 'polypeptide(L)'
;ALECLYPGMVAAYFRHLAGRAAPVSLRETLERQTGMYRFARSISDAGAESLVEQVCQNQRCLKRVLWTLTAADAWSCFSKQKTSSEAPEGEMPLLCLEPCFLIVAGARLTAKREHEATEKATS
;
A
#
# COMPACT_ATOMS: atom_id res chain seq x y z
N ALA A 1 -4.62 -0.55 -25.74
CA ALA A 1 -5.33 -1.68 -25.12
C ALA A 1 -4.86 -1.95 -23.69
N LEU A 2 -3.59 -2.30 -23.44
CA LEU A 2 -3.09 -2.61 -22.10
C LEU A 2 -3.26 -1.46 -21.08
N GLU A 3 -2.98 -0.21 -21.47
CA GLU A 3 -3.18 0.95 -20.58
C GLU A 3 -4.64 1.17 -20.16
N CYS A 4 -5.63 0.69 -20.93
CA CYS A 4 -7.03 0.77 -20.54
C CYS A 4 -7.40 -0.30 -19.50
N LEU A 5 -6.73 -1.46 -19.54
CA LEU A 5 -6.97 -2.59 -18.64
C LEU A 5 -6.12 -2.49 -17.36
N TYR A 6 -4.87 -2.06 -17.50
CA TYR A 6 -3.87 -1.97 -16.45
C TYR A 6 -3.16 -0.60 -16.46
N PRO A 7 -3.87 0.49 -16.10
CA PRO A 7 -3.35 1.85 -16.22
C PRO A 7 -2.03 2.02 -15.46
N GLY A 8 -1.00 2.50 -16.16
CA GLY A 8 0.31 2.83 -15.61
C GLY A 8 1.17 1.62 -15.21
N MET A 9 0.70 0.38 -15.38
CA MET A 9 1.44 -0.82 -14.94
C MET A 9 2.63 -1.13 -15.85
N VAL A 10 2.46 -0.93 -17.16
CA VAL A 10 3.56 -1.10 -18.14
C VAL A 10 4.67 -0.07 -17.86
N ALA A 11 4.29 1.19 -17.65
CA ALA A 11 5.23 2.25 -17.30
C ALA A 11 5.97 1.98 -15.97
N ALA A 12 5.25 1.51 -14.94
CA ALA A 12 5.85 1.13 -13.66
C ALA A 12 6.87 -0.01 -13.82
N TYR A 13 6.54 -1.01 -14.65
CA TYR A 13 7.45 -2.12 -14.92
C TYR A 13 8.71 -1.68 -15.67
N PHE A 14 8.59 -0.88 -16.73
CA PHE A 14 9.78 -0.36 -17.43
C PHE A 14 10.65 0.54 -16.54
N ARG A 15 10.06 1.32 -15.64
CA ARG A 15 10.83 2.08 -14.64
C ARG A 15 11.60 1.15 -13.70
N HIS A 16 11.00 0.04 -13.28
CA HIS A 16 11.69 -0.96 -12.47
C HIS A 16 12.86 -1.60 -13.22
N LEU A 17 12.65 -2.05 -14.47
CA LEU A 17 13.72 -2.59 -15.32
C LEU A 17 14.87 -1.60 -15.53
N ALA A 18 14.57 -0.31 -15.60
CA ALA A 18 15.56 0.75 -15.74
C ALA A 18 16.25 1.14 -14.42
N GLY A 19 15.97 0.48 -13.29
CA GLY A 19 16.49 0.83 -11.97
C GLY A 19 15.97 2.17 -11.43
N ARG A 20 14.84 2.67 -11.95
CA ARG A 20 14.23 3.98 -11.64
C ARG A 20 12.85 3.86 -10.96
N ALA A 21 12.53 2.68 -10.45
CA ALA A 21 11.37 2.52 -9.57
C ALA A 21 11.67 3.22 -8.25
N ALA A 22 10.77 4.10 -7.84
CA ALA A 22 10.87 4.82 -6.57
C ALA A 22 9.58 4.55 -5.78
N PRO A 23 9.52 3.45 -5.01
CA PRO A 23 8.40 3.18 -4.13
C PRO A 23 8.29 4.26 -3.04
N VAL A 24 7.07 4.67 -2.73
CA VAL A 24 6.75 5.68 -1.71
C VAL A 24 6.11 4.98 -0.53
N SER A 25 6.66 5.18 0.67
CA SER A 25 6.16 4.50 1.88
C SER A 25 4.72 4.91 2.23
N LEU A 26 4.04 4.08 3.04
CA LEU A 26 2.73 4.39 3.55
C LEU A 26 2.75 5.70 4.34
N ARG A 27 3.70 5.86 5.26
CA ARG A 27 3.82 7.07 6.09
C ARG A 27 3.99 8.32 5.24
N GLU A 28 4.86 8.29 4.23
CA GLU A 28 5.04 9.42 3.31
C GLU A 28 3.77 9.75 2.51
N THR A 29 3.04 8.73 2.05
CA THR A 29 1.79 8.92 1.31
C THR A 29 0.70 9.55 2.18
N LEU A 30 0.60 9.12 3.44
CA LEU A 30 -0.36 9.65 4.40
C LEU A 30 -0.01 11.10 4.80
N GLU A 31 1.27 11.45 4.89
CA GLU A 31 1.73 12.82 5.15
C GLU A 31 1.37 13.82 4.05
N ARG A 32 1.03 13.37 2.85
CA ARG A 32 0.53 14.24 1.76
C ARG A 32 -0.98 14.51 1.86
N GLN A 33 -1.72 13.74 2.65
CA GLN A 33 -3.19 13.81 2.69
C GLN A 33 -3.71 15.00 3.49
N THR A 34 -4.71 15.71 2.96
CA THR A 34 -5.32 16.88 3.59
C THR A 34 -6.82 16.68 3.80
N GLY A 35 -7.50 17.68 4.40
CA GLY A 35 -8.94 17.64 4.64
C GLY A 35 -9.37 16.40 5.45
N MET A 36 -10.44 15.72 5.02
CA MET A 36 -10.97 14.56 5.74
C MET A 36 -9.98 13.39 5.83
N TYR A 37 -9.02 13.30 4.90
CA TYR A 37 -8.02 12.22 4.87
C TYR A 37 -6.78 12.53 5.71
N ARG A 38 -6.62 13.76 6.23
CA ARG A 38 -5.54 14.09 7.17
C ARG A 38 -5.51 13.15 8.37
N PHE A 39 -6.69 12.71 8.82
CA PHE A 39 -6.82 11.77 9.94
C PHE A 39 -6.23 10.38 9.67
N ALA A 40 -6.05 10.00 8.40
CA ALA A 40 -5.42 8.70 8.08
C ALA A 40 -3.98 8.59 8.60
N ARG A 41 -3.29 9.72 8.82
CA ARG A 41 -1.91 9.75 9.35
C ARG A 41 -1.79 9.14 10.75
N SER A 42 -2.86 9.17 11.54
CA SER A 42 -2.84 8.68 12.93
C SER A 42 -3.07 7.17 13.04
N ILE A 43 -3.12 6.44 11.93
CA ILE A 43 -3.23 4.97 11.96
C ILE A 43 -2.02 4.35 12.67
N SER A 44 -2.25 3.41 13.56
CA SER A 44 -1.18 2.65 14.21
C SER A 44 -0.44 1.73 13.22
N ASP A 45 0.78 1.32 13.53
CA ASP A 45 1.52 0.36 12.68
C ASP A 45 0.79 -0.99 12.59
N ALA A 46 0.21 -1.46 13.71
CA ALA A 46 -0.58 -2.69 13.74
C ALA A 46 -1.87 -2.58 12.92
N GLY A 47 -2.55 -1.43 12.98
CA GLY A 47 -3.72 -1.12 12.16
C GLY A 47 -3.37 -1.06 10.68
N ALA A 48 -2.20 -0.50 10.34
CA ALA A 48 -1.70 -0.47 8.98
C ALA A 48 -1.41 -1.88 8.45
N GLU A 49 -0.70 -2.72 9.22
CA GLU A 49 -0.44 -4.13 8.90
C GLU A 49 -1.74 -4.90 8.64
N SER A 50 -2.70 -4.82 9.56
CA SER A 50 -3.99 -5.51 9.39
C SER A 50 -4.78 -4.99 8.18
N LEU A 51 -4.74 -3.67 7.92
CA LEU A 51 -5.41 -3.07 6.77
C LEU A 51 -4.81 -3.57 5.45
N VAL A 52 -3.49 -3.51 5.31
CA VAL A 52 -2.84 -3.88 4.04
C VAL A 52 -2.93 -5.38 3.80
N GLU A 53 -2.91 -6.20 4.85
CA GLU A 53 -3.20 -7.63 4.77
C GLU A 53 -4.60 -7.86 4.17
N GLN A 54 -5.62 -7.24 4.74
CA GLN A 54 -7.01 -7.43 4.31
C GLN A 54 -7.28 -6.92 2.89
N VAL A 55 -6.62 -5.84 2.46
CA VAL A 55 -6.91 -5.19 1.17
C VAL A 55 -5.99 -5.69 0.06
N CYS A 56 -4.70 -5.89 0.35
CA CYS A 56 -3.70 -6.15 -0.67
C CYS A 56 -3.40 -7.63 -0.89
N GLN A 57 -4.00 -8.58 -0.17
CA GLN A 57 -3.81 -10.01 -0.43
C GLN A 57 -4.09 -10.39 -1.90
N ASN A 58 -3.41 -11.44 -2.41
CA ASN A 58 -3.44 -11.85 -3.82
C ASN A 58 -4.85 -12.14 -4.37
N GLN A 59 -5.79 -12.55 -3.51
CA GLN A 59 -7.18 -12.77 -3.94
C GLN A 59 -7.97 -11.48 -4.21
N ARG A 60 -7.47 -10.32 -3.75
CA ARG A 60 -8.14 -9.02 -3.87
C ARG A 60 -7.38 -8.03 -4.73
N CYS A 61 -6.06 -8.08 -4.70
CA CYS A 61 -5.19 -7.18 -5.47
C CYS A 61 -4.09 -7.99 -6.18
N LEU A 62 -4.05 -7.90 -7.50
CA LEU A 62 -3.02 -8.55 -8.33
C LEU A 62 -1.66 -7.85 -8.25
N LYS A 63 -1.62 -6.59 -7.79
CA LYS A 63 -0.37 -5.82 -7.78
C LYS A 63 0.58 -6.30 -6.69
N ARG A 64 1.88 -6.37 -6.97
CA ARG A 64 2.94 -6.69 -6.01
C ARG A 64 3.40 -5.42 -5.30
N VAL A 65 3.39 -5.44 -3.98
CA VAL A 65 3.60 -4.27 -3.13
C VAL A 65 5.09 -4.06 -2.90
N LEU A 66 5.64 -3.02 -3.55
CA LEU A 66 7.04 -2.62 -3.38
C LEU A 66 7.22 -1.46 -2.39
N TRP A 67 6.14 -0.75 -2.07
CA TRP A 67 6.16 0.25 -1.00
C TRP A 67 6.11 -0.42 0.37
N THR A 68 6.67 0.27 1.35
CA THR A 68 6.88 -0.21 2.72
C THR A 68 6.03 0.61 3.70
N LEU A 69 6.01 0.20 4.98
CA LEU A 69 5.33 0.98 6.03
C LEU A 69 6.02 2.32 6.21
N THR A 70 7.32 2.26 6.51
CA THR A 70 8.25 3.39 6.55
C THR A 70 9.41 3.14 5.57
N ALA A 71 10.35 4.07 5.41
CA ALA A 71 11.54 3.83 4.58
C ALA A 71 12.41 2.65 5.06
N ALA A 72 12.30 2.26 6.33
CA ALA A 72 13.08 1.17 6.93
C ALA A 72 12.26 -0.12 7.13
N ASP A 73 10.96 0.00 7.36
CA ASP A 73 10.14 -1.12 7.85
C ASP A 73 9.39 -1.83 6.72
N ALA A 74 9.78 -3.07 6.44
CA ALA A 74 9.07 -3.95 5.53
C ALA A 74 7.78 -4.51 6.16
N TRP A 75 6.84 -4.92 5.31
CA TRP A 75 5.60 -5.56 5.74
C TRP A 75 5.84 -6.98 6.26
N SER A 76 5.31 -7.25 7.44
CA SER A 76 5.35 -8.59 8.05
C SER A 76 4.20 -9.49 7.59
N CYS A 77 3.04 -8.92 7.24
CA CYS A 77 1.86 -9.69 6.84
C CYS A 77 1.94 -10.29 5.43
N PHE A 78 2.89 -9.87 4.60
CA PHE A 78 2.93 -10.26 3.20
C PHE A 78 3.81 -11.50 2.94
N SER A 79 3.35 -12.35 2.01
CA SER A 79 4.19 -13.41 1.47
C SER A 79 5.32 -12.82 0.62
N LYS A 80 6.43 -13.57 0.48
CA LYS A 80 7.57 -13.17 -0.37
C LYS A 80 7.16 -12.84 -1.81
N GLN A 81 6.18 -13.58 -2.36
CA GLN A 81 5.68 -13.32 -3.70
C GLN A 81 4.99 -11.95 -3.80
N LYS A 82 4.26 -11.54 -2.74
CA LYS A 82 3.52 -10.28 -2.71
C LYS A 82 4.44 -9.07 -2.73
N THR A 83 5.64 -9.19 -2.17
CA THR A 83 6.66 -8.13 -2.09
C THR A 83 7.78 -8.27 -3.13
N SER A 84 7.75 -9.31 -3.96
CA SER A 84 8.74 -9.54 -5.01
C SER A 84 8.45 -8.72 -6.27
N SER A 85 9.49 -8.20 -6.91
CA SER A 85 9.41 -7.57 -8.23
C SER A 85 9.65 -8.54 -9.40
N GLU A 86 9.96 -9.81 -9.10
CA GLU A 86 10.27 -10.83 -10.10
C GLU A 86 8.99 -11.54 -10.58
N ALA A 87 8.99 -11.95 -11.84
CA ALA A 87 7.93 -12.76 -12.45
C ALA A 87 8.54 -13.91 -13.27
N PRO A 88 7.77 -14.99 -13.50
CA PRO A 88 8.13 -16.02 -14.45
C PRO A 88 8.42 -15.45 -15.85
N GLU A 89 9.19 -16.19 -16.63
CA GLU A 89 9.46 -15.82 -18.02
C GLU A 89 8.15 -15.68 -18.82
N GLY A 90 8.05 -14.60 -19.60
CA GLY A 90 6.84 -14.29 -20.38
C GLY A 90 5.74 -13.56 -19.59
N GLU A 91 5.90 -13.33 -18.29
CA GLU A 91 4.95 -12.59 -17.47
C GLU A 91 5.49 -11.20 -17.06
N MET A 92 4.57 -10.24 -16.94
CA MET A 92 4.86 -8.91 -16.41
C MET A 92 4.22 -8.75 -15.02
N PRO A 93 5.01 -8.55 -13.95
CA PRO A 93 4.45 -8.30 -12.64
C PRO A 93 3.82 -6.90 -12.59
N LEU A 94 2.61 -6.81 -12.04
CA LEU A 94 1.96 -5.52 -11.82
C LEU A 94 2.54 -4.87 -10.56
N LEU A 95 3.45 -3.92 -10.70
CA LEU A 95 4.14 -3.33 -9.54
C LEU A 95 3.32 -2.21 -8.89
N CYS A 96 3.14 -2.29 -7.57
CA CYS A 96 2.55 -1.24 -6.74
C CYS A 96 3.69 -0.43 -6.11
N LEU A 97 3.89 0.81 -6.59
CA LEU A 97 4.94 1.70 -6.11
C LEU A 97 4.46 2.67 -5.03
N GLU A 98 3.15 2.89 -4.89
CA GLU A 98 2.58 3.78 -3.87
C GLU A 98 1.25 3.19 -3.36
N PRO A 99 0.88 3.40 -2.09
CA PRO A 99 -0.44 3.08 -1.58
C PRO A 99 -1.54 3.72 -2.41
N CYS A 100 -2.51 2.91 -2.85
CA CYS A 100 -3.63 3.43 -3.62
C CYS A 100 -4.65 4.14 -2.73
N PHE A 101 -5.59 4.86 -3.36
CA PHE A 101 -6.66 5.55 -2.64
C PHE A 101 -7.51 4.62 -1.75
N LEU A 102 -7.64 3.34 -2.08
CA LEU A 102 -8.33 2.37 -1.22
C LEU A 102 -7.61 2.19 0.12
N ILE A 103 -6.27 2.20 0.12
CA ILE A 103 -5.47 2.16 1.35
C ILE A 103 -5.60 3.47 2.12
N VAL A 104 -5.57 4.63 1.44
CA VAL A 104 -5.76 5.93 2.12
C VAL A 104 -7.14 6.04 2.78
N ALA A 105 -8.20 5.61 2.08
CA ALA A 105 -9.55 5.59 2.62
C ALA A 105 -9.70 4.57 3.76
N GLY A 106 -9.15 3.36 3.60
CA GLY A 106 -9.10 2.36 4.64
C GLY A 106 -8.35 2.85 5.88
N ALA A 107 -7.21 3.53 5.68
CA ALA A 107 -6.38 4.01 6.78
C ALA A 107 -7.12 5.05 7.63
N ARG A 108 -7.86 5.96 6.99
CA ARG A 108 -8.76 6.88 7.69
C ARG A 108 -9.79 6.17 8.56
N LEU A 109 -10.44 5.13 8.02
CA LEU A 109 -11.48 4.40 8.74
C LEU A 109 -10.91 3.59 9.89
N THR A 110 -9.75 2.94 9.69
CA THR A 110 -9.05 2.21 10.74
C THR A 110 -8.58 3.15 11.85
N ALA A 111 -7.92 4.25 11.50
CA ALA A 111 -7.50 5.26 12.47
C ALA A 111 -8.69 5.78 13.30
N LYS A 112 -9.85 6.01 12.67
CA LYS A 112 -11.06 6.47 13.37
C LYS A 112 -11.54 5.44 14.40
N ARG A 113 -11.56 4.17 14.02
CA ARG A 113 -11.94 3.07 14.94
C ARG A 113 -10.96 2.94 16.09
N GLU A 114 -9.66 3.05 15.84
CA GLU A 114 -8.62 3.03 16.88
C GLU A 114 -8.81 4.18 17.88
N HIS A 115 -9.10 5.38 17.38
CA HIS A 115 -9.36 6.55 18.22
C HIS A 115 -10.60 6.36 19.10
N GLU A 116 -11.73 5.97 18.51
CA GLU A 116 -12.98 5.70 19.25
C GLU A 116 -12.82 4.58 20.28
N ALA A 117 -12.01 3.55 19.99
CA ALA A 117 -11.72 2.48 20.94
C ALA A 117 -10.87 2.98 22.12
N THR A 118 -9.93 3.89 21.86
CA THR A 118 -9.08 4.51 22.89
C THR A 118 -9.91 5.39 23.81
N GLU A 119 -10.79 6.24 23.25
CA GLU A 119 -11.68 7.10 24.04
C GLU A 119 -12.61 6.30 24.96
N LYS A 120 -13.17 5.19 24.47
CA LYS A 120 -14.01 4.29 25.28
C LYS A 120 -13.24 3.58 26.40
N ALA A 121 -11.96 3.29 26.20
CA ALA A 121 -11.14 2.62 27.21
C ALA A 121 -10.74 3.55 28.37
N THR A 122 -10.77 4.86 28.14
CA THR A 122 -10.44 5.89 29.13
C THR A 122 -11.65 6.48 29.86
N SER A 123 -12.87 6.10 29.47
CA SER A 123 -14.13 6.53 30.11
C SER A 123 -14.70 5.44 31.01
#